data_AF-A0A7J4QMH3-F1
#
_entry.id   AF-A0A7J4QMH3-F1
#
_cell.length_a   1.000
_cell.length_b   1.000
_cell.length_c   1.000
_cell.angle_alpha   90.00
_cell.angle_beta   90.00
_cell.angle_gamma   90.00
#
_symmetry.space_group_name_H-M   'P 1'
#
loop_
_entity.id
_entity.type
_entity.pdbx_description
1 polymer ?
#
loop_
_entity_poly.entity_id
_entity_poly.type
_entity_poly.pdbx_seq_one_letter_code
_entity_poly.pdbx_strand_id
1 'polypeptide(L)'
;FIVAIMSLHGYNMQDAVIMNRGSVERALGRSTFNRTYNAERKRFPGGQIEEIEKPGSSLQEVKGLKPEASYQHLEGDGLPVPETHLAGGDVLVGKTSPPRFLEESGGGTFLQAQERRESSMLVRHGEMGHVDNVYVTES
;
A
#
# COMPACT_ATOMS: atom_id res chain seq x y z
N PHE A 1 8.61 -29.32 -19.17
CA PHE A 1 7.38 -30.12 -19.03
C PHE A 1 7.54 -31.42 -19.82
N ILE A 2 6.92 -32.50 -19.36
CA ILE A 2 6.72 -33.72 -20.16
C ILE A 2 5.21 -33.82 -20.36
N VAL A 3 4.78 -33.99 -21.61
CA VAL A 3 3.36 -33.93 -21.99
C VAL A 3 2.89 -35.32 -22.39
N ALA A 4 1.74 -35.74 -21.87
CA ALA A 4 1.03 -36.94 -22.29
C ALA A 4 -0.26 -36.53 -23.00
N ILE A 5 -0.52 -37.11 -24.17
CA ILE A 5 -1.73 -36.85 -24.96
C ILE A 5 -2.71 -37.99 -24.71
N MET A 6 -3.74 -37.73 -23.91
CA MET A 6 -4.82 -38.66 -23.61
C MET A 6 -6.05 -37.93 -23.07
N SER A 7 -7.24 -38.52 -23.20
CA SER A 7 -8.45 -38.02 -22.55
C SER A 7 -8.52 -38.53 -21.12
N LEU A 8 -8.62 -37.64 -20.13
CA LEU A 8 -8.63 -38.03 -18.71
C LEU A 8 -9.85 -37.47 -17.98
N HIS A 9 -10.83 -38.35 -17.71
CA HIS A 9 -12.03 -38.09 -16.90
C HIS A 9 -12.82 -36.81 -17.25
N GLY A 10 -12.61 -36.22 -18.43
CA GLY A 10 -13.25 -34.97 -18.86
C GLY A 10 -12.60 -33.69 -18.33
N TYR A 11 -11.55 -33.76 -17.50
CA TYR A 11 -10.92 -32.57 -16.89
C TYR A 11 -9.96 -31.82 -17.83
N ASN A 12 -9.68 -32.36 -19.02
CA ASN A 12 -8.86 -31.71 -20.05
C ASN A 12 -9.63 -31.40 -21.35
N MET A 13 -10.94 -31.16 -21.25
CA MET A 13 -11.78 -30.73 -22.39
C MET A 13 -11.76 -29.20 -22.54
N GLN A 14 -12.09 -28.69 -23.73
CA GLN A 14 -12.28 -27.25 -23.99
C GLN A 14 -11.11 -26.39 -23.47
N ASP A 15 -9.91 -26.73 -23.92
CA ASP A 15 -8.63 -26.05 -23.61
C ASP A 15 -8.13 -26.18 -22.16
N ALA A 16 -8.79 -26.99 -21.33
CA ALA A 16 -8.30 -27.30 -20.00
C ALA A 16 -7.05 -28.21 -20.05
N VAL A 17 -6.13 -27.99 -19.11
CA VAL A 17 -4.89 -28.77 -18.97
C VAL A 17 -4.80 -29.33 -17.54
N ILE A 18 -4.40 -30.59 -17.44
CA ILE A 18 -4.17 -31.25 -16.15
C ILE A 18 -2.69 -31.19 -15.81
N MET A 19 -2.37 -30.79 -14.59
CA MET A 19 -1.00 -30.62 -14.09
C MET A 19 -0.66 -31.67 -13.04
N ASN A 20 0.58 -32.16 -13.06
CA ASN A 20 1.07 -33.08 -12.03
C ASN A 20 1.28 -32.31 -10.70
N ARG A 21 0.48 -32.65 -9.68
CA ARG A 21 0.55 -32.03 -8.35
C ARG A 21 1.96 -32.09 -7.73
N GLY A 22 2.60 -33.26 -7.75
CA GLY A 22 3.94 -33.45 -7.18
C GLY A 22 5.03 -32.66 -7.92
N SER A 23 4.82 -32.31 -9.19
CA SER A 23 5.72 -31.40 -9.91
C SER A 23 5.48 -29.95 -9.50
N VAL A 24 4.22 -29.52 -9.35
CA VAL A 24 3.86 -28.16 -8.91
C VAL A 24 4.36 -27.89 -7.48
N GLU A 25 4.19 -28.84 -6.56
CA GLU A 25 4.70 -28.74 -5.19
C GLU A 25 6.24 -28.64 -5.15
N ARG A 26 6.92 -29.22 -6.17
CA ARG A 26 8.37 -29.07 -6.41
C ARG A 26 8.74 -27.87 -7.30
N ALA A 27 7.89 -26.84 -7.28
CA ALA A 27 8.08 -25.53 -7.92
C ALA A 27 7.97 -25.50 -9.45
N LEU A 28 7.42 -26.53 -10.11
CA LEU A 28 7.12 -26.45 -11.54
C LEU A 28 6.15 -25.30 -11.83
N GLY A 29 6.60 -24.32 -12.61
CA GLY A 29 5.79 -23.16 -12.99
C GLY A 29 5.66 -22.07 -11.92
N ARG A 30 6.44 -22.14 -10.83
CA ARG A 30 6.47 -21.05 -9.83
C ARG A 30 7.06 -19.79 -10.48
N SER A 31 6.36 -18.67 -10.31
CA SER A 31 6.80 -17.35 -10.71
C SER A 31 6.71 -16.38 -9.54
N THR A 32 7.46 -15.28 -9.64
CA THR A 32 7.40 -14.16 -8.69
C THR A 32 6.83 -12.94 -9.41
N PHE A 33 5.97 -12.19 -8.75
CA PHE A 33 5.38 -10.96 -9.27
C PHE A 33 5.84 -9.78 -8.42
N ASN A 34 6.39 -8.75 -9.05
CA ASN A 34 6.86 -7.54 -8.38
C ASN A 34 6.03 -6.34 -8.82
N ARG A 35 5.70 -5.46 -7.87
CA ARG A 35 5.03 -4.19 -8.12
C ARG A 35 5.66 -3.07 -7.30
N THR A 36 5.87 -1.94 -7.94
CA THR A 36 6.40 -0.73 -7.30
C THR A 36 5.28 0.25 -7.01
N TYR A 37 5.33 0.86 -5.83
CA TYR A 37 4.44 1.94 -5.39
C TYR A 37 5.27 3.21 -5.22
N ASN A 38 4.79 4.32 -5.78
CA ASN A 38 5.49 5.60 -5.71
C ASN A 38 4.65 6.60 -4.94
N ALA A 39 5.17 7.07 -3.81
CA ALA A 39 4.59 8.15 -3.02
C ALA A 39 5.54 9.35 -3.03
N GLU A 40 4.96 10.55 -3.01
CA GLU A 40 5.71 11.81 -3.07
C GLU A 40 5.25 12.75 -1.96
N ARG A 41 6.21 13.46 -1.35
CA ARG A 41 5.98 14.56 -0.43
C ARG A 41 5.71 15.84 -1.22
N LYS A 42 4.44 16.13 -1.53
CA LYS A 42 4.08 17.26 -2.40
C LYS A 42 4.00 18.58 -1.63
N ARG A 43 4.46 19.64 -2.29
CA ARG A 43 4.29 21.03 -1.84
C ARG A 43 3.24 21.73 -2.70
N PHE A 44 2.23 22.32 -2.07
CA PHE A 44 1.16 23.03 -2.77
C PHE A 44 1.48 24.52 -2.93
N PRO A 45 0.91 25.18 -3.97
CA PRO A 45 0.88 26.64 -4.06
C PRO A 45 0.15 27.22 -2.84
N GLY A 46 0.87 27.91 -1.96
CA GLY A 46 0.37 28.32 -0.64
C GLY A 46 1.24 27.83 0.54
N GLY A 47 2.32 27.08 0.26
CA GLY A 47 3.32 26.70 1.26
C GLY A 47 2.91 25.51 2.13
N GLN A 48 1.72 24.96 1.93
CA GLN A 48 1.30 23.72 2.59
C GLN A 48 2.03 22.52 1.98
N ILE A 49 2.33 21.54 2.84
CA ILE A 49 3.14 20.38 2.49
C ILE A 49 2.42 19.12 2.97
N GLU A 50 2.37 18.10 2.11
CA GLU A 50 2.03 16.73 2.49
C GLU A 50 3.22 16.12 3.22
N GLU A 51 2.98 15.43 4.32
CA GLU A 51 4.04 14.77 5.07
C GLU A 51 3.90 13.26 4.93
N ILE A 52 5.04 12.59 4.75
CA ILE A 52 5.13 11.14 4.84
C ILE A 52 5.49 10.86 6.31
N GLU A 53 4.52 10.33 7.03
CA GLU A 53 4.59 10.06 8.46
C GLU A 53 3.57 8.98 8.81
N LYS A 54 3.70 8.37 9.99
CA LYS A 54 2.67 7.48 10.52
C LYS A 54 1.42 8.30 10.90
N PRO A 55 0.26 8.12 10.25
CA PRO A 55 -0.92 8.90 10.57
C PRO A 55 -1.35 8.69 12.02
N GLY A 56 -1.61 9.79 12.75
CA GLY A 56 -2.05 9.76 14.14
C GLY A 56 -0.94 9.63 15.19
N SER A 57 0.34 9.56 14.80
CA SER A 57 1.46 9.61 15.76
C SER A 57 1.89 11.02 16.14
N SER A 58 1.55 12.02 15.33
CA SER A 58 1.87 13.42 15.61
C SER A 58 0.86 14.05 16.59
N LEU A 59 1.25 15.15 17.23
CA LEU A 59 0.38 15.92 18.16
C LEU A 59 -0.80 16.60 17.43
N GLN A 60 -0.86 16.50 16.11
CA GLN A 60 -1.83 17.17 15.26
C GLN A 60 -2.98 16.21 14.94
N GLU A 61 -4.21 16.71 15.01
CA GLU A 61 -5.39 15.89 14.71
C GLU A 61 -5.42 15.55 13.21
N VAL A 62 -5.47 14.25 12.92
CA VAL A 62 -5.60 13.71 11.56
C VAL A 62 -7.00 13.13 11.38
N LYS A 63 -7.80 13.70 10.48
CA LYS A 63 -9.13 13.16 10.15
C LYS A 63 -9.06 12.04 9.10
N GLY A 64 -9.96 11.07 9.23
CA GLY A 64 -10.10 9.96 8.29
C GLY A 64 -9.11 8.83 8.51
N LEU A 65 -8.57 8.70 9.73
CA LEU A 65 -7.71 7.58 10.09
C LEU A 65 -8.38 6.23 9.80
N LYS A 66 -7.58 5.31 9.29
CA LYS A 66 -7.96 3.90 9.13
C LYS A 66 -7.84 3.19 10.48
N PRO A 67 -8.30 1.93 10.60
CA PRO A 67 -8.07 1.15 11.80
C PRO A 67 -6.59 1.09 12.16
N GLU A 68 -6.25 1.13 13.44
CA GLU A 68 -4.88 1.13 13.93
C GLU A 68 -4.05 -0.05 13.39
N ALA A 69 -4.71 -1.22 13.23
CA ALA A 69 -4.13 -2.41 12.63
C ALA A 69 -3.50 -2.17 11.26
N SER A 70 -4.06 -1.27 10.44
CA SER A 70 -3.55 -0.94 9.11
C SER A 70 -2.21 -0.18 9.11
N TYR A 71 -1.78 0.32 10.27
CA TYR A 71 -0.55 1.11 10.44
C TYR A 71 0.50 0.43 11.33
N GLN A 72 0.21 -0.76 11.89
CA GLN A 72 1.07 -1.38 12.91
C GLN A 72 2.49 -1.61 12.43
N HIS A 73 2.65 -1.98 11.16
CA HIS A 73 3.93 -2.26 10.52
C HIS A 73 4.67 -1.03 10.00
N LEU A 74 4.09 0.17 10.11
CA LEU A 74 4.77 1.41 9.76
C LEU A 74 5.65 1.89 10.91
N GLU A 75 6.87 2.30 10.56
CA GLU A 75 7.78 3.00 11.46
C GLU A 75 7.40 4.50 11.58
N GLY A 76 8.18 5.24 12.36
CA GLY A 76 7.91 6.66 12.64
C GLY A 76 7.97 7.56 11.40
N ASP A 77 8.70 7.14 10.37
CA ASP A 77 8.81 7.82 9.08
C ASP A 77 7.63 7.51 8.13
N GLY A 78 6.65 6.70 8.56
CA GLY A 78 5.51 6.31 7.74
C GLY A 78 5.84 5.26 6.67
N LEU A 79 6.99 4.61 6.74
CA LEU A 79 7.41 3.56 5.82
C LEU A 79 7.39 2.18 6.49
N PRO A 80 7.16 1.10 5.70
CA PRO A 80 7.21 -0.27 6.19
C PRO A 80 8.67 -0.76 6.22
N VAL A 81 8.98 -1.67 7.13
CA VAL A 81 10.26 -2.38 7.13
C VAL A 81 10.27 -3.43 6.00
N PRO A 82 11.39 -3.65 5.28
CA PRO A 82 11.55 -4.79 4.37
C PRO A 82 11.20 -6.12 5.05
N GLU A 83 10.82 -7.12 4.25
CA GLU A 83 10.34 -8.44 4.70
C GLU A 83 9.03 -8.42 5.51
N THR A 84 8.33 -7.28 5.55
CA THR A 84 6.99 -7.21 6.13
C THR A 84 5.96 -7.77 5.15
N HIS A 85 5.15 -8.73 5.62
CA HIS A 85 4.00 -9.22 4.87
C HIS A 85 2.83 -8.23 4.94
N LEU A 86 2.32 -7.82 3.78
CA LEU A 86 1.17 -6.92 3.67
C LEU A 86 0.08 -7.52 2.77
N ALA A 87 -1.16 -7.19 3.07
CA ALA A 87 -2.33 -7.58 2.29
C ALA A 87 -3.23 -6.37 1.96
N GLY A 88 -4.17 -6.56 1.04
CA GLY A 88 -5.14 -5.54 0.68
C GLY A 88 -5.87 -4.96 1.90
N GLY A 89 -5.76 -3.64 2.09
CA GLY A 89 -6.27 -2.93 3.26
C GLY A 89 -5.17 -2.38 4.18
N ASP A 90 -3.96 -2.94 4.09
CA ASP A 90 -2.79 -2.44 4.81
C ASP A 90 -2.23 -1.19 4.12
N VAL A 91 -1.67 -0.28 4.92
CA VAL A 91 -1.07 0.96 4.44
C VAL A 91 0.37 0.73 4.05
N LEU A 92 0.70 0.94 2.77
CA LEU A 92 2.06 0.78 2.26
C LEU A 92 2.92 2.03 2.47
N VAL A 93 2.34 3.22 2.39
CA VAL A 93 3.03 4.48 2.75
C VAL A 93 2.09 5.35 3.56
N GLY A 94 2.44 5.59 4.83
CA GLY A 94 1.75 6.53 5.71
C GLY A 94 1.89 7.95 5.20
N LYS A 95 0.76 8.64 5.03
CA LYS A 95 0.77 9.99 4.48
C LYS A 95 -0.36 10.83 5.05
N THR A 96 -0.03 12.07 5.36
CA THR A 96 -0.99 13.10 5.79
C THR A 96 -0.94 14.28 4.83
N SER A 97 -2.11 14.80 4.49
CA SER A 97 -2.26 15.97 3.62
C SER A 97 -2.89 17.13 4.39
N PRO A 98 -2.56 18.38 4.03
CA PRO A 98 -3.23 19.56 4.57
C PRO A 98 -4.70 19.61 4.11
N PRO A 99 -5.54 20.46 4.72
CA PRO A 99 -6.95 20.56 4.36
C PRO A 99 -7.12 21.13 2.95
N ARG A 100 -7.94 20.48 2.12
CA ARG A 100 -8.15 20.83 0.70
C ARG A 100 -8.80 22.20 0.49
N PHE A 101 -9.58 22.65 1.47
CA PHE A 101 -10.22 23.96 1.48
C PHE A 101 -9.86 24.62 2.82
N LEU A 102 -9.27 25.81 2.77
CA LEU A 102 -9.28 26.71 3.91
C LEU A 102 -10.71 27.24 3.97
N GLU A 103 -11.52 26.79 4.93
CA GLU A 103 -12.79 27.46 5.18
C GLU A 103 -12.50 28.91 5.55
N GLU A 104 -13.11 29.84 4.82
CA GLU A 104 -13.14 31.26 5.13
C GLU A 104 -14.08 31.49 6.33
N SER A 105 -13.79 30.85 7.47
CA SER A 105 -14.48 31.15 8.72
C SER A 105 -13.91 32.46 9.25
N GLY A 106 -14.60 33.56 8.95
CA GLY A 106 -14.31 34.90 9.44
C GLY A 106 -14.13 34.91 10.96
N GLY A 107 -12.90 35.11 11.40
CA GLY A 107 -12.56 35.20 12.81
C GLY A 107 -11.06 35.10 12.98
N GLY A 108 -10.38 36.25 12.96
CA GLY A 108 -8.93 36.34 13.10
C GLY A 108 -8.42 35.55 14.30
N THR A 109 -7.87 34.37 14.04
CA THR A 109 -7.07 33.61 15.00
C THR A 109 -6.03 32.80 14.23
N PHE A 110 -4.79 33.26 14.30
CA PHE A 110 -3.57 32.64 13.79
C PHE A 110 -3.21 31.32 14.51
N LEU A 111 -4.18 30.67 15.18
CA LEU A 111 -3.97 29.64 16.20
C LEU A 111 -4.87 28.40 16.07
N GLN A 112 -5.62 28.24 14.97
CA GLN A 112 -6.25 26.94 14.72
C GLN A 112 -5.17 25.96 14.23
N ALA A 113 -4.92 24.92 15.02
CA ALA A 113 -4.10 23.78 14.61
C ALA A 113 -4.59 23.33 13.23
N GLN A 114 -3.71 23.38 12.22
CA GLN A 114 -4.06 22.99 10.86
C GLN A 114 -4.58 21.55 10.88
N GLU A 115 -5.87 21.35 10.66
CA GLU A 115 -6.44 20.01 10.66
C GLU A 115 -5.89 19.24 9.45
N ARG A 116 -5.24 18.09 9.68
CA ARG A 116 -4.67 17.26 8.61
C ARG A 116 -5.65 16.15 8.23
N ARG A 117 -5.53 15.64 7.01
CA ARG A 117 -6.33 14.51 6.52
C ARG A 117 -5.43 13.33 6.17
N GLU A 118 -5.92 12.15 6.44
CA GLU A 118 -5.28 10.91 6.05
C GLU A 118 -5.31 10.75 4.52
N SER A 119 -4.15 10.50 3.91
CA SER A 119 -3.99 10.37 2.45
C SER A 119 -3.00 9.25 2.09
N SER A 120 -2.87 8.27 2.97
CA SER A 120 -1.91 7.17 2.85
C SER A 120 -2.16 6.31 1.63
N MET A 121 -1.08 5.71 1.12
CA MET A 121 -1.14 4.77 0.01
C MET A 121 -1.40 3.36 0.55
N LEU A 122 -2.41 2.68 0.01
CA LEU A 122 -2.80 1.32 0.40
C LEU A 122 -2.24 0.27 -0.55
N VAL A 123 -2.06 -0.95 -0.04
CA VAL A 123 -1.94 -2.14 -0.89
C VAL A 123 -3.23 -2.32 -1.69
N ARG A 124 -3.10 -2.70 -2.97
CA ARG A 124 -4.25 -2.86 -3.85
C ARG A 124 -5.13 -3.99 -3.35
N HIS A 125 -6.44 -3.82 -3.45
CA HIS A 125 -7.40 -4.86 -3.07
C HIS A 125 -7.15 -6.16 -3.85
N GLY A 126 -7.14 -7.29 -3.15
CA GLY A 126 -6.89 -8.62 -3.71
C GLY A 126 -5.41 -8.96 -3.95
N GLU A 127 -4.49 -8.05 -3.63
CA GLU A 127 -3.05 -8.29 -3.69
C GLU A 127 -2.47 -8.47 -2.29
N MET A 128 -1.39 -9.27 -2.23
CA MET A 128 -0.64 -9.54 -1.01
C MET A 128 0.79 -9.90 -1.38
N GLY A 129 1.72 -9.71 -0.44
CA GLY A 129 3.12 -10.03 -0.65
C GLY A 129 4.00 -9.48 0.45
N HIS A 130 5.32 -9.64 0.28
CA HIS A 130 6.30 -9.06 1.17
C HIS A 130 6.89 -7.79 0.56
N VAL A 131 7.18 -6.81 1.40
CA VAL A 131 7.96 -5.63 1.00
C VAL A 131 9.38 -6.08 0.71
N ASP A 132 9.83 -5.93 -0.53
CA ASP A 132 11.18 -6.32 -0.97
C ASP A 132 12.20 -5.20 -0.67
N ASN A 133 11.99 -4.02 -1.26
CA ASN A 133 12.89 -2.88 -1.11
C ASN A 133 12.12 -1.56 -0.94
N VAL A 134 12.65 -0.69 -0.08
CA VAL A 134 12.14 0.67 0.14
C VAL A 134 13.23 1.67 -0.27
N TYR A 135 12.90 2.55 -1.21
CA TYR A 135 13.81 3.56 -1.75
C TYR A 135 13.31 4.95 -1.39
N VAL A 136 14.20 5.80 -0.88
CA VAL A 136 13.91 7.20 -0.55
C VAL A 136 14.90 8.08 -1.33
N THR A 137 14.39 9.11 -2.00
CA THR A 137 15.18 10.04 -2.80
C THR A 137 14.59 11.45 -2.73
N GLU A 138 15.43 12.46 -2.93
CA GLU A 138 15.06 13.87 -3.05
C GLU A 138 15.61 14.42 -4.38
N SER A 139 14.95 15.43 -4.95
CA SER A 139 15.40 16.14 -6.17
C SER A 139 15.85 17.56 -5.84
#